data_AF-A0A943XKT1-F1
#
_entry.id   AF-A0A943XKT1-F1
#
_cell.length_a   1.000
_cell.length_b   1.000
_cell.length_c   1.000
_cell.angle_alpha   90.00
_cell.angle_beta   90.00
_cell.angle_gamma   90.00
#
_symmetry.space_group_name_H-M   'P 1'
#
loop_
_entity.id
_entity.type
_entity.pdbx_description
1 polymer ?
#
loop_
_entity_poly.entity_id
_entity_poly.type
_entity_poly.pdbx_seq_one_letter_code
_entity_poly.pdbx_strand_id
1 'polypeptide(L)'
;MGLFRKPLTTEESERQARYEASKSRLMELHTKASLLFYIDEIQSTDTAPQILVGEQVRGEFHPGTTLDIYDCEGLPVGHMTVGSMEEREVKLSVFEKGIRSYCTPEEVWDGYAPGQFLAVIPHTSPV
;
A
#
# COMPACT_ATOMS: atom_id res chain seq x y z
N MET A 1 27.58 -25.17 25.89
CA MET A 1 27.77 -23.78 25.44
C MET A 1 26.39 -23.18 25.16
N GLY A 2 25.70 -22.74 26.21
CA GLY A 2 24.38 -22.11 26.06
C GLY A 2 24.56 -20.70 25.52
N LEU A 3 24.01 -20.43 24.34
CA LEU A 3 23.81 -19.07 23.83
C LEU A 3 22.79 -18.39 24.75
N PHE A 4 23.25 -17.86 25.88
CA PHE A 4 22.47 -16.92 26.68
C PHE A 4 22.27 -15.67 25.82
N ARG A 5 21.15 -15.63 25.08
CA ARG A 5 20.65 -14.40 24.48
C ARG A 5 20.54 -13.40 25.63
N LYS A 6 21.31 -12.31 25.57
CA LYS A 6 21.16 -11.20 26.50
C LYS A 6 19.66 -10.86 26.58
N PRO A 7 19.10 -10.62 27.77
CA PRO A 7 17.75 -10.08 27.85
C PRO A 7 17.70 -8.81 27.00
N LEU A 8 16.65 -8.69 26.18
CA LEU A 8 16.45 -7.52 25.31
C LEU A 8 16.52 -6.26 26.15
N THR A 9 17.19 -5.23 25.64
CA THR A 9 17.16 -3.91 26.28
C THR A 9 15.73 -3.35 26.23
N THR A 10 15.42 -2.38 27.09
CA THR A 10 14.09 -1.73 27.09
C THR A 10 13.73 -1.16 25.72
N GLU A 11 14.71 -0.54 25.05
CA GLU A 11 14.57 0.01 23.70
C GLU A 11 14.32 -1.09 22.65
N GLU A 12 15.01 -2.22 22.74
CA GLU A 12 14.79 -3.37 21.85
C GLU A 12 13.40 -4.00 22.07
N SER A 13 12.94 -4.05 23.32
CA SER A 13 11.61 -4.54 23.68
C SER A 13 10.51 -3.62 23.14
N GLU A 14 10.64 -2.31 23.29
CA GLU A 14 9.70 -1.34 22.74
C GLU A 14 9.66 -1.39 21.21
N ARG A 15 10.82 -1.51 20.56
CA ARG A 15 10.90 -1.68 19.09
C ARG A 15 10.23 -2.96 18.64
N GLN A 16 10.43 -4.07 19.36
CA GLN A 16 9.78 -5.35 19.06
C GLN A 16 8.26 -5.24 19.19
N ALA A 17 7.76 -4.60 20.25
CA ALA A 17 6.32 -4.42 20.45
C ALA A 17 5.68 -3.57 19.33
N ARG A 18 6.34 -2.48 18.90
CA ARG A 18 5.89 -1.66 17.76
C ARG A 18 5.86 -2.46 16.46
N TYR A 19 6.90 -3.25 16.22
CA TYR A 19 6.98 -4.10 15.04
C TYR A 19 5.86 -5.17 15.01
N GLU A 20 5.61 -5.83 16.14
CA GLU A 20 4.54 -6.82 16.25
C GLU A 20 3.15 -6.19 16.07
N ALA A 21 2.93 -5.00 16.63
CA ALA A 21 1.69 -4.26 16.45
C ALA A 21 1.48 -3.86 14.98
N SER A 22 2.51 -3.31 14.33
CA SER A 22 2.50 -2.97 12.90
C SER A 22 2.19 -4.19 12.03
N LYS A 23 2.90 -5.31 12.27
CA LYS A 23 2.64 -6.57 11.57
C LYS A 23 1.20 -7.04 11.74
N SER A 24 0.65 -6.99 12.95
CA SER A 24 -0.73 -7.40 13.20
C SER A 24 -1.72 -6.53 12.43
N ARG A 25 -1.54 -5.20 12.43
CA ARG A 25 -2.38 -4.28 11.66
C ARG A 25 -2.33 -4.56 10.17
N LEU A 26 -1.12 -4.69 9.61
CA LEU A 26 -0.93 -4.98 8.19
C LEU A 26 -1.62 -6.29 7.79
N MET A 27 -1.45 -7.36 8.58
CA MET A 27 -2.09 -8.64 8.31
C MET A 27 -3.62 -8.55 8.35
N GLU A 28 -4.18 -7.78 9.28
CA GLU A 28 -5.61 -7.53 9.36
C GLU A 28 -6.12 -6.77 8.12
N LEU A 29 -5.41 -5.71 7.72
CA LEU A 29 -5.71 -4.94 6.51
C LEU A 29 -5.71 -5.83 5.27
N HIS A 30 -4.68 -6.66 5.09
CA HIS A 30 -4.62 -7.62 3.98
C HIS A 30 -5.76 -8.63 3.98
N THR A 31 -6.20 -9.04 5.16
CA THR A 31 -7.28 -10.02 5.30
C THR A 31 -8.62 -9.40 4.93
N LYS A 32 -8.87 -8.15 5.37
CA LYS A 32 -10.14 -7.47 5.18
C LYS A 32 -10.25 -6.71 3.85
N ALA A 33 -9.12 -6.29 3.27
CA ALA A 33 -9.10 -5.53 2.05
C ALA A 33 -9.78 -6.30 0.91
N SER A 34 -10.81 -5.68 0.34
CA SER A 34 -11.49 -6.13 -0.88
C SER A 34 -10.66 -5.77 -2.13
N LEU A 35 -9.89 -4.70 -2.02
CA LEU A 35 -8.95 -4.22 -3.03
C LEU A 35 -7.67 -3.77 -2.35
N LEU A 36 -6.52 -4.10 -2.95
CA LEU A 36 -5.19 -3.76 -2.42
C LEU A 36 -4.25 -3.42 -3.56
N PHE A 37 -3.60 -2.25 -3.48
CA PHE A 37 -2.65 -1.76 -4.46
C PHE A 37 -1.41 -1.19 -3.78
N TYR A 38 -0.25 -1.70 -4.17
CA TYR A 38 1.03 -1.25 -3.69
C TYR A 38 1.62 -0.20 -4.62
N ILE A 39 1.99 0.95 -4.06
CA ILE A 39 2.63 2.02 -4.80
C ILE A 39 4.13 1.73 -4.85
N ASP A 40 4.65 1.44 -6.05
CA ASP A 40 6.08 1.27 -6.29
C ASP A 40 6.75 2.61 -6.56
N GLU A 41 6.11 3.44 -7.38
CA GLU A 41 6.67 4.65 -7.94
C GLU A 41 5.57 5.69 -8.19
N ILE A 42 5.96 6.96 -8.14
CA ILE A 42 5.07 8.08 -8.43
C ILE A 42 5.69 8.89 -9.54
N GLN A 43 4.97 8.98 -10.64
CA GLN A 43 5.35 9.77 -11.80
C GLN A 43 4.59 11.08 -11.75
N SER A 44 5.26 12.15 -11.33
CA SER A 44 4.74 13.51 -11.41
C SER A 44 5.62 14.35 -12.33
N THR A 45 4.98 15.20 -13.13
CA THR A 45 5.66 16.26 -13.89
C THR A 45 4.88 17.55 -13.67
N ASP A 46 5.54 18.71 -13.82
CA ASP A 46 4.94 20.03 -13.53
C ASP A 46 3.65 20.33 -14.33
N THR A 47 3.38 19.57 -15.40
CA THR A 47 2.28 19.82 -16.35
C THR A 47 1.32 18.66 -16.55
N ALA A 48 1.57 17.49 -15.94
CA ALA A 48 0.73 16.29 -16.09
C ALA A 48 0.16 15.84 -14.75
N PRO A 49 -1.01 15.16 -14.73
CA PRO A 49 -1.54 14.57 -13.51
C PRO A 49 -0.54 13.54 -12.94
N GLN A 50 -0.49 13.46 -11.62
CA GLN A 50 0.33 12.49 -10.92
C GLN A 50 -0.14 11.07 -11.25
N ILE A 51 0.77 10.17 -11.57
CA ILE A 51 0.45 8.76 -11.85
C ILE A 51 1.11 7.90 -10.79
N LEU A 52 0.29 7.11 -10.10
CA LEU A 52 0.72 6.10 -9.14
C LEU A 52 0.97 4.80 -9.91
N VAL A 53 2.22 4.40 -9.97
CA VAL A 53 2.65 3.17 -10.65
C VAL A 53 2.88 2.10 -9.60
N GLY A 54 2.31 0.93 -9.81
CA GLY A 54 2.34 -0.10 -8.79
C GLY A 54 1.77 -1.44 -9.23
N GLU A 55 1.54 -2.26 -8.22
CA GLU A 55 0.98 -3.60 -8.37
C GLU A 55 -0.39 -3.68 -7.69
N GLN A 56 -1.39 -4.10 -8.46
CA GLN A 56 -2.70 -4.46 -7.95
C GLN A 56 -2.67 -5.92 -7.52
N VAL A 57 -2.68 -6.16 -6.22
CA VAL A 57 -2.58 -7.50 -5.64
C VAL A 57 -3.96 -8.14 -5.45
N ARG A 58 -5.00 -7.32 -5.28
CA ARG A 58 -6.37 -7.81 -5.08
C ARG A 58 -7.41 -6.79 -5.53
N GLY A 59 -8.57 -7.31 -5.92
CA GLY A 59 -9.74 -6.52 -6.31
C GLY A 59 -9.59 -5.98 -7.72
N GLU A 60 -10.58 -5.21 -8.16
CA GLU A 60 -10.53 -4.51 -9.45
C GLU A 60 -10.66 -3.01 -9.21
N PHE A 61 -9.72 -2.24 -9.74
CA PHE A 61 -9.77 -0.78 -9.74
C PHE A 61 -10.75 -0.28 -10.79
N HIS A 62 -11.70 0.51 -10.34
CA HIS A 62 -12.64 1.20 -11.22
C HIS A 62 -12.52 2.71 -11.02
N PRO A 63 -12.54 3.51 -12.10
CA PRO A 63 -12.71 4.96 -11.99
C PRO A 63 -13.90 5.31 -11.09
N GLY A 64 -13.76 6.33 -10.25
CA GLY A 64 -14.73 6.75 -9.24
C GLY A 64 -14.68 5.96 -7.94
N THR A 65 -13.83 4.93 -7.82
CA THR A 65 -13.63 4.21 -6.55
C THR A 65 -12.84 5.07 -5.57
N THR A 66 -13.35 5.24 -4.35
CA THR A 66 -12.60 5.85 -3.25
C THR A 66 -11.77 4.79 -2.53
N LEU A 67 -10.50 5.12 -2.29
CA LEU A 67 -9.51 4.25 -1.66
C LEU A 67 -8.95 4.93 -0.41
N ASP A 68 -8.72 4.13 0.63
CA ASP A 68 -8.02 4.56 1.82
C ASP A 68 -6.50 4.39 1.61
N ILE A 69 -5.73 5.40 2.01
CA ILE A 69 -4.26 5.42 1.94
C ILE A 69 -3.71 4.97 3.30
N TYR A 70 -2.88 3.94 3.30
CA TYR A 70 -2.18 3.45 4.48
C TYR A 70 -0.67 3.60 4.35
N ASP A 71 0.00 3.88 5.47
CA ASP A 71 1.46 3.84 5.55
C ASP A 71 2.00 2.40 5.64
N CYS A 72 3.33 2.27 5.63
CA CYS A 72 4.01 0.99 5.74
C CYS A 72 3.82 0.29 7.10
N GLU A 73 3.22 0.94 8.09
CA GLU A 73 2.84 0.36 9.38
C GLU A 73 1.34 0.04 9.51
N GLY A 74 0.58 0.25 8.42
CA GLY A 74 -0.85 0.02 8.35
C GLY A 74 -1.68 1.09 9.06
N LEU A 75 -1.16 2.31 9.22
CA LEU A 75 -1.91 3.44 9.76
C LEU A 75 -2.58 4.23 8.63
N PRO A 76 -3.84 4.66 8.81
CA PRO A 76 -4.53 5.47 7.81
C PRO A 76 -3.90 6.86 7.74
N VAL A 77 -3.59 7.30 6.51
CA VAL A 77 -2.97 8.59 6.22
C VAL A 77 -3.97 9.53 5.52
N GLY A 78 -4.89 8.97 4.74
CA GLY A 78 -5.87 9.75 3.98
C GLY A 78 -6.75 8.88 3.10
N HIS A 79 -7.41 9.50 2.15
CA HIS A 79 -8.19 8.84 1.11
C HIS A 79 -7.97 9.55 -0.23
N MET A 80 -8.23 8.84 -1.32
CA MET A 80 -8.19 9.38 -2.68
C MET A 80 -9.28 8.75 -3.54
N THR A 81 -9.66 9.42 -4.62
CA THR A 81 -10.57 8.88 -5.63
C THR A 81 -9.78 8.52 -6.89
N VAL A 82 -10.04 7.33 -7.45
CA VAL A 82 -9.43 6.91 -8.72
C VAL A 82 -10.07 7.67 -9.87
N GLY A 83 -9.31 8.51 -10.57
CA GLY A 83 -9.79 9.21 -11.77
C GLY A 83 -9.70 8.33 -13.02
N SER A 84 -8.57 7.65 -13.21
CA SER A 84 -8.39 6.68 -14.29
C SER A 84 -7.42 5.57 -13.91
N MET A 85 -7.53 4.44 -14.61
CA MET A 85 -6.70 3.26 -14.38
C MET A 85 -6.32 2.63 -15.72
N GLU A 86 -5.04 2.33 -15.88
CA GLU A 86 -4.51 1.56 -17.01
C GLU A 86 -3.60 0.43 -16.53
N GLU A 87 -3.80 -0.76 -17.07
CA GLU A 87 -2.87 -1.88 -16.88
C GLU A 87 -1.99 -2.04 -18.14
N ARG A 88 -0.68 -2.20 -17.94
CA ARG A 88 0.26 -2.44 -19.02
C ARG A 88 1.14 -3.63 -18.70
N GLU A 89 1.33 -4.51 -19.67
CA GLU A 89 2.40 -5.51 -19.60
C GLU A 89 3.76 -4.80 -19.66
N VAL A 90 4.58 -5.00 -18.65
CA VAL A 90 5.94 -4.49 -18.58
C VAL A 90 6.90 -5.68 -18.55
N LYS A 91 7.94 -5.59 -19.38
CA LYS A 91 9.01 -6.58 -19.40
C LYS A 91 9.92 -6.35 -18.19
N LEU A 92 9.80 -7.20 -17.17
CA LEU A 92 10.61 -7.13 -15.94
C LEU A 92 12.01 -7.70 -16.17
N SER A 93 12.14 -8.74 -16.99
CA SER A 93 13.41 -9.33 -17.37
C SER A 93 13.37 -9.94 -18.77
N VAL A 94 14.48 -10.53 -19.23
CA VAL A 94 14.54 -11.19 -20.54
C VAL A 94 13.46 -12.27 -20.70
N PHE A 95 13.08 -12.93 -19.61
CA PHE A 95 12.12 -14.04 -19.59
C PHE A 95 10.84 -13.77 -18.82
N GLU A 96 10.73 -12.61 -18.16
CA GLU A 96 9.63 -12.30 -17.26
C GLU A 96 8.89 -11.04 -17.70
N LYS A 97 7.58 -11.19 -17.80
CA LYS A 97 6.63 -10.09 -17.99
C LYS A 97 5.79 -9.97 -16.73
N GLY A 98 5.62 -8.76 -16.24
CA GLY A 98 4.68 -8.43 -15.18
C GLY A 98 3.58 -7.51 -15.71
N ILE A 99 2.46 -7.46 -15.01
CA ILE A 99 1.44 -6.44 -15.24
C ILE A 99 1.73 -5.31 -14.25
N ARG A 100 1.91 -4.09 -14.76
CA ARG A 100 1.93 -2.89 -13.93
C ARG A 100 0.65 -2.11 -14.12
N SER A 101 0.20 -1.58 -13.01
CA SER A 101 -1.00 -0.77 -12.89
C SER A 101 -0.61 0.70 -12.77
N TYR A 102 -1.26 1.56 -13.55
CA TYR A 102 -1.04 2.99 -13.62
C TYR A 102 -2.35 3.68 -13.20
N CYS A 103 -2.40 4.12 -11.95
CA CYS A 103 -3.56 4.77 -11.36
C CYS A 103 -3.35 6.30 -11.37
N THR A 104 -4.28 7.02 -11.96
CA THR A 104 -4.32 8.49 -11.90
C THR A 104 -5.40 8.89 -10.89
N PRO A 105 -5.06 9.57 -9.78
CA PRO A 105 -6.04 10.07 -8.83
C PRO A 105 -6.82 11.26 -9.42
N GLU A 106 -8.06 11.48 -8.97
CA GLU A 106 -8.80 12.71 -9.29
C GLU A 106 -8.20 13.92 -8.57
N GLU A 107 -7.78 13.72 -7.32
CA GLU A 107 -7.17 14.74 -6.48
C GLU A 107 -5.64 14.62 -6.47
N VAL A 108 -4.93 15.75 -6.51
CA VAL A 108 -3.47 15.75 -6.33
C VAL A 108 -3.16 15.53 -4.86
N TRP A 109 -2.30 14.54 -4.57
CA TRP A 109 -1.87 14.23 -3.21
C TRP A 109 -0.34 14.27 -3.12
N ASP A 110 0.19 15.34 -2.51
CA ASP A 110 1.63 15.55 -2.35
C ASP A 110 2.26 14.76 -1.19
N GLY A 111 1.43 14.09 -0.38
CA GLY A 111 1.85 13.37 0.83
C GLY A 111 2.25 11.92 0.62
N TYR A 112 2.49 11.48 -0.62
CA TYR A 112 2.86 10.10 -0.85
C TYR A 112 4.28 9.79 -0.40
N ALA A 113 4.46 8.65 0.27
CA ALA A 113 5.72 8.17 0.79
C ALA A 113 5.98 6.72 0.35
N PRO A 114 7.26 6.33 0.18
CA PRO A 114 7.61 4.95 -0.14
C PRO A 114 7.03 3.95 0.87
N GLY A 115 6.46 2.85 0.36
CA GLY A 115 5.86 1.80 1.18
C GLY A 115 4.41 2.05 1.59
N GLN A 116 3.79 3.15 1.14
CA GLN A 116 2.35 3.32 1.23
C GLN A 116 1.61 2.39 0.26
N PHE A 117 0.39 2.05 0.64
CA PHE A 117 -0.51 1.26 -0.18
C PHE A 117 -1.94 1.77 -0.08
N LEU A 118 -2.72 1.47 -1.11
CA LEU A 118 -4.13 1.84 -1.22
C LEU A 118 -4.97 0.59 -0.95
N ALA A 119 -6.03 0.74 -0.17
CA ALA A 119 -6.95 -0.36 0.08
C ALA A 119 -8.41 0.11 0.15
N VAL A 120 -9.32 -0.80 -0.21
CA VAL A 120 -10.73 -0.68 0.16
C VAL A 120 -11.04 -1.70 1.23
N ILE A 121 -11.31 -1.24 2.44
CA ILE A 121 -11.86 -2.09 3.48
C ILE A 121 -13.38 -2.00 3.39
N PRO A 122 -14.08 -3.08 2.98
CA PRO A 122 -15.51 -3.09 3.01
C PRO A 122 -15.93 -2.86 4.47
N HIS A 123 -16.66 -1.77 4.71
CA HIS A 123 -17.35 -1.61 5.98
C HIS A 123 -18.35 -2.77 6.07
N THR A 124 -17.98 -3.83 6.80
CA THR A 124 -18.98 -4.75 7.32
C THR A 124 -19.84 -3.93 8.26
N SER A 125 -20.97 -3.43 7.77
CA SER A 125 -22.02 -2.93 8.65
C SER A 125 -22.27 -4.02 9.69
N PRO A 126 -22.19 -3.72 10.99
CA PRO A 126 -22.65 -4.66 11.99
C PRO A 126 -24.16 -4.83 11.76
N VAL A 127 -24.57 -6.03 11.33
CA VAL A 127 -25.97 -6.47 11.38
C VAL A 127 -26.25 -6.95 12.80
#